data_AF-A0A2W4JYB0-F1
#
_entry.id   AF-A0A2W4JYB0-F1
#
_cell.length_a   1.000
_cell.length_b   1.000
_cell.length_c   1.000
_cell.angle_alpha   90.00
_cell.angle_beta   90.00
_cell.angle_gamma   90.00
#
_symmetry.space_group_name_H-M   'P 1'
#
loop_
_entity.id
_entity.type
_entity.pdbx_description
1 polymer ?
#
loop_
_entity_poly.entity_id
_entity_poly.type
_entity_poly.pdbx_seq_one_letter_code
_entity_poly.pdbx_strand_id
1 'polypeptide(L)' 'MPTLRRLGVFGGTFDPIHLGHLAAADEVRHALGLDEAVFVPAHPQPPKPPPVASPRHRPASTPLGAGGTRASLV' A
#
# COMPACT_ATOMS: atom_id res chain seq x y z
N MET A 1 -23.13 4.88 17.88
CA MET A 1 -23.10 4.62 16.43
C MET A 1 -21.67 4.36 16.04
N PRO A 2 -21.30 3.18 15.49
CA PRO A 2 -19.95 2.98 14.98
C PRO A 2 -19.71 3.96 13.82
N THR A 3 -18.59 4.68 13.86
CA THR A 3 -18.16 5.54 12.75
C THR A 3 -17.68 4.68 11.59
N LEU A 4 -18.15 4.96 10.38
CA LEU A 4 -17.66 4.31 9.16
C LEU A 4 -16.19 4.68 8.93
N ARG A 5 -15.32 3.67 8.79
CA ARG A 5 -13.91 3.87 8.43
C ARG A 5 -13.79 4.22 6.96
N ARG A 6 -13.00 5.26 6.65
CA ARG A 6 -12.65 5.69 5.29
C ARG A 6 -11.34 5.04 4.87
N LEU A 7 -11.43 4.11 3.93
CA LEU A 7 -10.30 3.33 3.45
C LEU A 7 -9.84 3.82 2.06
N GLY A 8 -8.54 4.03 1.90
CA GLY A 8 -7.90 4.19 0.60
C GLY A 8 -7.34 2.86 0.10
N VAL A 9 -7.52 2.57 -1.19
CA VAL A 9 -6.89 1.41 -1.83
C VAL A 9 -5.84 1.90 -2.83
N PHE A 10 -4.59 1.52 -2.60
CA PHE A 10 -3.47 1.91 -3.43
C PHE A 10 -2.91 0.70 -4.19
N GLY A 11 -3.33 0.57 -5.44
CA GLY A 11 -2.94 -0.52 -6.33
C GLY A 11 -1.64 -0.22 -7.09
N GLY A 12 -0.75 -1.21 -7.20
CA GLY A 12 0.49 -1.07 -7.95
C GLY A 12 1.27 -2.39 -8.06
N THR A 13 2.18 -2.51 -9.03
CA THR A 13 3.02 -3.72 -9.15
C THR A 13 4.04 -3.83 -8.01
N PHE A 14 4.46 -2.68 -7.46
CA PHE A 14 5.35 -2.55 -6.30
C PHE A 14 6.59 -3.44 -6.37
N ASP A 15 7.37 -3.27 -7.45
CA ASP A 15 8.46 -4.18 -7.84
C ASP A 15 9.84 -3.48 -7.83
N PRO A 16 10.46 -3.21 -6.66
CA PRO A 16 9.95 -3.40 -5.29
C PRO A 16 9.18 -2.16 -4.78
N ILE A 17 8.56 -2.29 -3.61
CA ILE A 17 8.07 -1.11 -2.88
C ILE A 17 9.25 -0.23 -2.43
N HIS A 18 9.05 1.10 -2.43
CA HIS A 18 10.08 2.07 -2.07
C HIS A 18 9.46 3.32 -1.43
N LEU A 19 10.30 4.24 -0.89
CA LEU A 19 9.83 5.41 -0.15
C LEU A 19 8.83 6.28 -0.93
N GLY A 20 9.03 6.46 -2.24
CA GLY A 20 8.05 7.17 -3.08
C GLY A 20 6.63 6.60 -3.03
N HIS A 21 6.46 5.27 -2.97
CA HIS A 21 5.14 4.64 -2.85
C HIS A 21 4.53 4.90 -1.46
N LEU A 22 5.34 4.82 -0.41
CA LEU A 22 4.90 5.05 0.96
C LEU A 22 4.49 6.52 1.17
N ALA A 23 5.31 7.45 0.68
CA ALA A 23 5.03 8.89 0.74
C ALA A 23 3.75 9.24 -0.02
N ALA A 24 3.57 8.71 -1.24
CA ALA A 24 2.35 8.95 -2.01
C ALA A 24 1.08 8.43 -1.31
N ALA A 25 1.14 7.23 -0.72
CA ALA A 25 0.01 6.67 0.01
C ALA A 25 -0.32 7.48 1.28
N ASP A 26 0.68 7.94 2.02
CA ASP A 26 0.47 8.74 3.23
C ASP A 26 -0.03 10.15 2.91
N GLU A 27 0.51 10.79 1.87
CA GLU A 27 0.05 12.10 1.39
C GLU A 27 -1.44 12.06 1.01
N VAL A 28 -1.85 11.05 0.23
CA VAL A 28 -3.25 10.87 -0.19
C VAL A 28 -4.14 10.55 1.02
N ARG A 29 -3.67 9.68 1.93
CA ARG A 29 -4.39 9.36 3.17
C ARG A 29 -4.65 10.63 3.99
N HIS A 30 -3.64 11.49 4.13
CA HIS A 30 -3.76 12.75 4.88
C HIS A 30 -4.67 13.76 4.15
N ALA A 31 -4.42 14.00 2.86
CA ALA A 31 -5.16 14.98 2.05
C ALA A 31 -6.66 14.67 1.95
N LEU A 32 -7.03 13.39 1.96
CA LEU A 32 -8.43 12.94 1.87
C LEU A 32 -9.06 12.59 3.24
N GLY A 33 -8.30 12.73 4.34
CA GLY A 33 -8.76 12.40 5.68
C GLY A 33 -9.12 10.91 5.84
N LEU A 34 -8.40 10.02 5.18
CA LEU A 34 -8.62 8.58 5.28
C LEU A 34 -8.07 8.05 6.60
N ASP A 35 -8.74 7.06 7.17
CA ASP A 35 -8.28 6.41 8.39
C ASP A 35 -7.07 5.52 8.07
N GLU A 36 -7.09 4.85 6.92
CA GLU A 36 -6.10 3.86 6.50
C GLU A 36 -5.90 3.88 4.98
N ALA A 37 -4.68 3.57 4.52
CA ALA A 37 -4.39 3.27 3.12
C ALA A 37 -3.87 1.83 2.96
N VAL A 38 -4.49 1.03 2.09
CA VAL A 38 -4.15 -0.38 1.88
C VAL A 38 -3.42 -0.54 0.56
N PHE A 39 -2.23 -1.12 0.60
CA PHE A 39 -1.47 -1.46 -0.60
C PHE A 39 -2.00 -2.77 -1.18
N VAL A 40 -2.29 -2.81 -2.48
CA VAL A 40 -2.73 -4.03 -3.15
C VAL A 40 -1.82 -4.30 -4.36
N PRO A 41 -0.97 -5.34 -4.31
CA PRO A 41 -0.16 -5.73 -5.46
C PRO A 41 -1.03 -6.07 -6.65
N ALA A 42 -0.86 -5.33 -7.73
CA ALA A 42 -1.48 -5.66 -9.00
C ALA A 42 -0.70 -6.79 -9.68
N HIS A 43 -1.42 -7.72 -10.31
CA HIS A 43 -0.81 -8.60 -11.30
C HIS A 43 -0.27 -7.78 -12.48
N PRO A 44 0.87 -8.18 -13.08
CA PRO A 44 1.37 -7.53 -14.28
C PRO A 44 0.32 -7.58 -15.39
N GLN A 45 0.02 -6.42 -15.98
CA GLN A 45 -0.85 -6.33 -17.15
C GLN A 45 -0.08 -6.83 -18.39
N PRO A 46 -0.63 -7.72 -19.26
CA PRO A 46 0.03 -8.07 -20.52
C PRO A 46 0.16 -6.80 -21.39
N PRO A 47 1.34 -6.45 -21.97
CA PRO A 47 2.54 -7.23 -22.27
C PRO A 47 3.75 -6.89 -21.37
N LYS A 48 3.54 -6.40 -20.14
CA LYS A 48 4.66 -6.00 -19.28
C LYS A 48 5.49 -7.23 -18.91
N PRO A 49 6.84 -7.12 -18.92
CA PRO A 49 7.70 -8.17 -18.41
C PRO A 49 7.30 -8.52 -16.97
N PRO A 50 7.47 -9.79 -16.57
CA PRO A 50 7.12 -10.22 -15.22
C PRO A 50 7.91 -9.41 -14.17
N PRO A 51 7.34 -9.21 -12.97
CA PRO A 51 8.05 -8.56 -11.88
C PRO A 51 9.41 -9.22 -11.60
N VAL A 52 10.44 -8.40 -11.43
CA VAL A 52 11.82 -8.84 -11.16
C VAL A 52 12.00 -9.19 -9.69
N ALA A 53 11.32 -8.48 -8.78
CA ALA A 53 11.34 -8.75 -7.37
C ALA A 53 10.45 -9.96 -7.03
N SER A 54 11.02 -10.84 -6.21
CA SER A 54 10.29 -11.99 -5.69
C SER A 54 9.04 -11.53 -4.91
N PRO A 55 7.97 -12.35 -4.84
CA PRO A 55 6.75 -11.99 -4.11
C PRO A 55 6.97 -11.49 -2.68
N ARG A 56 8.07 -11.90 -2.02
CA ARG A 56 8.48 -11.46 -0.68
C ARG A 56 8.83 -9.97 -0.59
N HIS A 57 9.29 -9.36 -1.68
CA HIS A 57 9.64 -7.93 -1.73
C HIS A 57 8.47 -7.05 -2.21
N ARG A 58 7.35 -7.67 -2.56
CA ARG A 58 6.09 -6.98 -2.86
C ARG A 58 5.27 -6.94 -1.57
N PRO A 59 4.62 -5.81 -1.24
CA PRO A 59 3.84 -5.71 -0.01
C PRO A 59 2.72 -6.74 -0.04
N ALA A 60 2.47 -7.45 1.06
CA ALA A 60 1.19 -8.13 1.22
C ALA A 60 0.08 -7.07 1.33
N SER A 61 -1.18 -7.44 1.07
CA SER A 61 -2.31 -6.53 1.33
C SER A 61 -2.31 -6.13 2.80
N THR A 62 -1.87 -4.91 3.10
CA THR A 62 -1.63 -4.44 4.47
C THR A 62 -2.03 -2.97 4.60
N PRO A 63 -2.78 -2.60 5.66
CA PRO A 63 -3.10 -1.21 5.95
C PRO A 63 -1.90 -0.45 6.51
N LEU A 64 -1.71 0.77 6.03
CA LEU A 64 -0.80 1.75 6.61
C LEU A 64 -1.62 2.72 7.48
N GLY A 65 -1.42 2.63 8.79
CA GLY A 65 -2.03 3.52 9.79
C GLY A 65 -0.98 4.40 10.47
N ALA A 66 -1.24 5.71 10.57
CA ALA A 66 -0.37 6.62 11.32
C ALA A 66 -0.77 6.62 12.80
N GLY A 67 -0.10 5.78 13.58
CA GLY A 67 -0.21 5.76 15.04
C GLY A 67 0.68 4.68 15.63
N GLY A 68 1.86 5.08 16.14
CA GLY A 68 2.74 4.23 16.95
C GLY A 68 3.29 3.01 16.22
N THR A 69 4.51 3.14 15.72
CA THR A 69 5.32 2.11 15.06
C THR A 69 5.19 0.71 15.67
N ARG A 70 4.37 -0.14 15.03
CA ARG A 70 4.54 -1.60 14.95
C ARG A 70 4.16 -2.08 13.56
N ALA A 71 4.96 -1.66 12.57
CA ALA A 71 5.04 -2.38 11.31
C ALA A 71 5.86 -3.65 11.55
N SER A 72 5.20 -4.73 11.98
CA SER A 72 5.83 -6.05 12.02
C SER A 72 5.99 -6.54 10.59
N LEU A 73 7.24 -6.68 10.15
CA LEU A 73 7.63 -7.36 8.93
C LEU A 73 7.62 -8.87 9.21
N VAL A 74 6.79 -9.63 8.50
CA VAL A 74 6.93 -11.09 8.31
C VAL A 74 7.12 -11.39 6.83
#